data_AF-A0A6J8F106-F1
#
_entry.id   AF-A0A6J8F106-F1
#
_cell.length_a   1.000
_cell.length_b   1.000
_cell.length_c   1.000
_cell.angle_alpha   90.00
_cell.angle_beta   90.00
_cell.angle_gamma   90.00
#
_symmetry.space_group_name_H-M   'P 1'
#
loop_
_entity.id
_entity.type
_entity.pdbx_description
1 polymer ?
#
loop_
_entity_poly.entity_id
_entity_poly.type
_entity_poly.pdbx_seq_one_letter_code
_entity_poly.pdbx_strand_id
1 'polypeptide(L)'
;MEDENSKDEEQLEREHFLRIINAFKYYRIHSSKRVKNAVASFQSLSDSHKKMLPGYLDNLTLIQNCVDHNYEIIQLVIKDAEYMFENKTHEPTEDEKEVPPTQFDMDKVRTTIKQFVRDWSADGQSEREACYLPVVMEICEKFPKSKCDPSKISVLVPGAGLGRLAYEIAKQGYSCQGNEWSLFMLMASNFILNK
;
A
#
# COMPACT_ATOMS: atom_id res chain seq x y z
N MET A 1 -0.50 35.04 -10.96
CA MET A 1 0.11 33.94 -11.71
C MET A 1 0.66 32.87 -10.77
N GLU A 2 1.53 33.18 -9.79
CA GLU A 2 1.97 32.18 -8.78
C GLU A 2 0.80 31.67 -7.89
N ASP A 3 -0.09 32.56 -7.44
CA ASP A 3 -1.24 32.21 -6.58
C ASP A 3 -2.36 31.41 -7.27
N GLU A 4 -2.52 31.53 -8.59
CA GLU A 4 -3.51 30.73 -9.34
C GLU A 4 -2.98 29.32 -9.59
N ASN A 5 -1.70 29.20 -9.95
CA ASN A 5 -1.06 27.90 -10.18
C ASN A 5 -1.00 27.06 -8.89
N SER A 6 -0.78 27.70 -7.73
CA SER A 6 -0.82 27.02 -6.43
C SER A 6 -2.20 26.47 -6.08
N LYS A 7 -3.28 27.18 -6.42
CA LYS A 7 -4.65 26.72 -6.14
C LYS A 7 -5.06 25.55 -7.04
N ASP A 8 -4.63 25.59 -8.31
CA ASP A 8 -4.87 24.49 -9.25
C ASP A 8 -4.12 23.22 -8.81
N GLU A 9 -2.87 23.34 -8.35
CA GLU A 9 -2.10 22.21 -7.81
C GLU A 9 -2.75 21.60 -6.57
N GLU A 10 -3.22 22.42 -5.63
CA GLU A 10 -3.94 21.94 -4.44
C GLU A 10 -5.25 21.22 -4.77
N GLN A 11 -5.97 21.72 -5.77
CA GLN A 11 -7.19 21.08 -6.24
C GLN A 11 -6.87 19.71 -6.87
N LEU A 12 -5.86 19.64 -7.75
CA LEU A 12 -5.43 18.39 -8.39
C LEU A 12 -4.94 17.37 -7.37
N GLU A 13 -4.23 17.80 -6.32
CA GLU A 13 -3.80 16.93 -5.21
C GLU A 13 -5.01 16.37 -4.44
N ARG A 14 -5.99 17.22 -4.12
CA ARG A 14 -7.24 16.81 -3.48
C ARG A 14 -8.01 15.79 -4.33
N GLU A 15 -8.18 16.06 -5.62
CA GLU A 15 -8.83 15.14 -6.57
C GLU A 15 -8.09 13.80 -6.66
N HIS A 16 -6.76 13.84 -6.71
CA HIS A 16 -5.94 12.65 -6.73
C HIS A 16 -6.09 11.83 -5.44
N PHE A 17 -6.08 12.49 -4.28
CA PHE A 17 -6.29 11.86 -2.97
C PHE A 17 -7.64 11.15 -2.89
N LEU A 18 -8.73 11.84 -3.26
CA LEU A 18 -10.07 11.25 -3.28
C LEU A 18 -10.17 10.06 -4.23
N ARG A 19 -9.50 10.12 -5.39
CA ARG A 19 -9.41 8.98 -6.32
C ARG A 19 -8.74 7.77 -5.68
N ILE A 20 -7.67 7.98 -4.91
CA ILE A 20 -6.95 6.89 -4.24
C ILE A 20 -7.78 6.29 -3.10
N ILE A 21 -8.45 7.12 -2.31
CA ILE A 21 -9.40 6.66 -1.27
C ILE A 21 -10.50 5.80 -1.89
N ASN A 22 -11.09 6.27 -2.99
CA ASN A 22 -12.11 5.53 -3.73
C ASN A 22 -11.55 4.19 -4.27
N ALA A 23 -10.32 4.16 -4.78
CA ALA A 23 -9.66 2.92 -5.19
C ALA A 23 -9.55 1.88 -4.07
N PHE A 24 -9.14 2.32 -2.87
CA PHE A 24 -9.10 1.44 -1.70
C PHE A 24 -10.50 0.95 -1.30
N LYS A 25 -11.50 1.85 -1.22
CA LYS A 25 -12.90 1.50 -0.92
C LYS A 25 -13.47 0.47 -1.91
N TYR A 26 -13.08 0.56 -3.18
CA TYR A 26 -13.58 -0.33 -4.23
C TYR A 26 -12.92 -1.72 -4.25
N TYR A 27 -11.87 -1.96 -3.44
CA TYR A 27 -11.12 -3.21 -3.44
C TYR A 27 -12.00 -4.45 -3.27
N ARG A 28 -12.89 -4.43 -2.26
CA ARG A 28 -13.76 -5.56 -1.95
C ARG A 28 -14.69 -5.86 -3.11
N ILE A 29 -15.31 -4.82 -3.69
CA ILE A 29 -16.26 -4.95 -4.81
C ILE A 29 -15.54 -5.53 -6.03
N HIS A 30 -14.38 -4.96 -6.41
CA HIS A 30 -13.60 -5.43 -7.57
C HIS A 30 -13.13 -6.87 -7.40
N SER A 31 -12.57 -7.22 -6.24
CA SER A 31 -12.03 -8.54 -5.98
C SER A 31 -13.13 -9.59 -5.87
N SER A 32 -14.26 -9.27 -5.23
CA SER A 32 -15.42 -10.17 -5.13
C SER A 32 -16.07 -10.44 -6.49
N LYS A 33 -16.06 -9.47 -7.41
CA LYS A 33 -16.55 -9.68 -8.78
C LYS A 33 -15.76 -10.77 -9.50
N ARG A 34 -14.45 -10.83 -9.32
CA ARG A 34 -13.61 -11.90 -9.89
C ARG A 34 -13.98 -13.28 -9.33
N VAL A 35 -14.22 -13.37 -8.02
CA VAL A 35 -14.64 -14.62 -7.37
C VAL A 35 -16.03 -15.06 -7.88
N LYS A 36 -17.00 -14.14 -7.93
CA LYS A 36 -18.34 -14.42 -8.48
C LYS A 36 -18.30 -14.92 -9.93
N ASN A 37 -17.47 -14.29 -10.77
CA ASN A 37 -17.27 -14.75 -12.14
C ASN A 37 -16.67 -16.17 -12.18
N ALA A 38 -15.68 -16.47 -11.33
CA ALA A 38 -15.08 -17.81 -11.24
C ALA A 38 -16.09 -18.86 -10.76
N VAL A 39 -16.99 -18.52 -9.82
CA VAL A 39 -18.11 -19.39 -9.41
C VAL A 39 -19.03 -19.66 -10.59
N ALA A 40 -19.49 -18.62 -11.29
CA ALA A 40 -20.39 -18.77 -12.43
C ALA A 40 -19.75 -19.60 -13.56
N SER A 41 -18.47 -19.36 -13.87
CA SER A 41 -17.71 -20.15 -14.85
C SER A 41 -17.56 -21.61 -14.45
N PHE A 42 -17.38 -21.92 -13.16
CA PHE A 42 -17.33 -23.31 -12.70
C PHE A 42 -18.71 -23.98 -12.76
N GLN A 43 -19.77 -23.25 -12.40
CA GLN A 43 -21.13 -23.75 -12.43
C GLN A 43 -21.62 -24.07 -13.86
N SER A 44 -21.10 -23.39 -14.89
CA SER A 44 -21.42 -23.68 -16.29
C SER A 44 -20.72 -24.92 -16.86
N LEU A 45 -19.77 -25.53 -16.13
CA LEU A 45 -19.11 -26.77 -16.55
C LEU A 45 -20.05 -27.98 -16.48
N SER A 46 -19.75 -29.02 -17.27
CA SER A 46 -20.42 -30.32 -17.19
C SER A 46 -20.09 -31.03 -15.87
N ASP A 47 -20.97 -31.94 -15.44
CA ASP A 47 -20.77 -32.69 -14.19
C ASP A 47 -19.50 -33.55 -14.21
N SER A 48 -19.10 -34.04 -15.39
CA SER A 48 -17.83 -34.75 -15.57
C SER A 48 -16.64 -33.87 -15.21
N HIS A 49 -16.59 -32.64 -15.74
CA HIS A 49 -15.50 -31.70 -15.44
C HIS A 49 -15.54 -31.19 -14.00
N LYS A 50 -16.73 -30.95 -13.43
CA LYS A 50 -16.87 -30.56 -12.02
C LYS A 50 -16.30 -31.63 -11.08
N LYS A 51 -16.52 -32.92 -11.37
CA LYS A 51 -15.97 -34.04 -10.59
C LYS A 51 -14.44 -34.13 -10.63
N MET A 52 -13.79 -33.57 -11.65
CA MET A 52 -12.32 -33.52 -11.75
C MET A 52 -11.68 -32.46 -10.83
N LEU A 53 -12.48 -31.52 -10.32
CA LEU A 53 -12.03 -30.39 -9.49
C LEU A 53 -12.76 -30.38 -8.14
N PRO A 54 -12.62 -31.44 -7.32
CA PRO A 54 -13.25 -31.47 -6.00
C PRO A 54 -12.72 -30.32 -5.13
N GLY A 55 -13.61 -29.69 -4.35
CA GLY A 55 -13.25 -28.60 -3.45
C GLY A 55 -12.99 -27.24 -4.11
N TYR A 56 -13.18 -27.10 -5.43
CA TYR A 56 -12.97 -25.82 -6.12
C TYR A 56 -13.85 -24.69 -5.56
N LEU A 57 -15.13 -24.97 -5.29
CA LEU A 57 -16.05 -23.98 -4.70
C LEU A 57 -15.66 -23.63 -3.25
N ASP A 58 -15.19 -24.60 -2.47
CA ASP A 58 -14.70 -24.36 -1.10
C ASP A 58 -13.48 -23.45 -1.10
N ASN A 59 -12.56 -23.65 -2.06
CA ASN A 59 -11.42 -22.77 -2.26
C ASN A 59 -11.85 -21.35 -2.69
N LEU A 60 -12.89 -21.21 -3.54
CA LEU A 60 -13.42 -19.89 -3.89
C LEU A 60 -14.05 -19.19 -2.68
N THR A 61 -14.71 -19.93 -1.78
CA THR A 61 -15.20 -19.41 -0.49
C THR A 61 -14.05 -18.93 0.38
N LEU A 62 -12.96 -19.71 0.49
CA LEU A 62 -11.76 -19.29 1.22
C LEU A 62 -11.18 -17.99 0.63
N ILE A 63 -11.08 -17.90 -0.69
CA ILE A 63 -10.60 -16.69 -1.36
C ILE A 63 -11.51 -15.48 -1.06
N GLN A 64 -12.84 -15.66 -1.07
CA GLN A 64 -13.77 -14.58 -0.71
C GLN A 64 -13.57 -14.12 0.74
N ASN A 65 -13.34 -15.06 1.67
CA ASN A 65 -13.03 -14.71 3.06
C ASN A 65 -11.72 -13.93 3.15
N CYS A 66 -10.67 -14.32 2.41
CA CYS A 66 -9.43 -13.56 2.36
C CYS A 66 -9.61 -12.15 1.77
N VAL A 67 -10.47 -12.00 0.74
CA VAL A 67 -10.82 -10.67 0.20
C VAL A 67 -11.47 -9.80 1.27
N ASP A 68 -12.37 -10.37 2.08
CA ASP A 68 -13.05 -9.64 3.15
C ASP A 68 -12.06 -9.22 4.25
N HIS A 69 -11.17 -10.12 4.70
CA HIS A 69 -10.14 -9.78 5.71
C HIS A 69 -9.13 -8.75 5.19
N ASN A 70 -8.70 -8.85 3.92
CA ASN A 70 -7.84 -7.83 3.32
C ASN A 70 -8.52 -6.46 3.31
N TYR A 71 -9.85 -6.44 3.10
CA TYR A 71 -10.59 -5.19 3.13
C TYR A 71 -10.67 -4.58 4.54
N GLU A 72 -10.75 -5.40 5.60
CA GLU A 72 -10.68 -4.91 6.98
C GLU A 72 -9.38 -4.14 7.23
N ILE A 73 -8.24 -4.65 6.76
CA ILE A 73 -6.95 -3.93 6.84
C ILE A 73 -6.98 -2.64 6.03
N ILE A 74 -7.53 -2.68 4.82
CA ILE A 74 -7.68 -1.48 3.98
C ILE A 74 -8.54 -0.41 4.68
N GLN A 75 -9.59 -0.81 5.40
CA GLN A 75 -10.42 0.13 6.15
C GLN A 75 -9.62 0.81 7.27
N LEU A 76 -8.71 0.10 7.93
CA LEU A 76 -7.79 0.71 8.91
C LEU A 76 -6.86 1.74 8.23
N VAL A 77 -6.27 1.38 7.09
CA VAL A 77 -5.42 2.29 6.31
C VAL A 77 -6.16 3.56 5.88
N ILE A 78 -7.40 3.44 5.40
CA ILE A 78 -8.21 4.61 4.99
C ILE A 78 -8.55 5.48 6.21
N LYS A 79 -8.96 4.88 7.32
CA LYS A 79 -9.37 5.60 8.53
C LYS A 79 -8.25 6.52 9.04
N ASP A 80 -7.01 6.03 9.00
CA ASP A 80 -5.87 6.84 9.46
C ASP A 80 -5.40 7.87 8.41
N ALA A 81 -5.74 7.67 7.14
CA ALA A 81 -5.44 8.63 6.08
C ALA A 81 -6.26 9.91 6.18
N GLU A 82 -7.46 9.87 6.78
CA GLU A 82 -8.31 11.05 7.01
C GLU A 82 -7.61 12.11 7.88
N TYR A 83 -6.65 11.70 8.71
CA TYR A 83 -5.88 12.58 9.61
C TYR A 83 -4.46 12.86 9.13
N MET A 84 -4.04 12.28 7.99
CA MET A 84 -2.66 12.40 7.50
C MET A 84 -2.30 13.81 7.03
N PHE A 85 -3.28 14.51 6.46
CA PHE A 85 -3.12 15.88 5.98
C PHE A 85 -3.68 16.83 7.02
N GLU A 86 -2.87 17.11 8.05
CA GLU A 86 -3.15 18.15 9.04
C GLU A 86 -3.51 19.45 8.27
N ASN A 87 -4.73 19.96 8.49
CA ASN A 87 -5.32 21.20 7.94
C ASN A 87 -6.13 21.13 6.63
N LYS A 88 -6.47 19.95 6.08
CA LYS A 88 -7.36 19.87 4.91
C LYS A 88 -8.50 18.85 5.12
N THR A 89 -9.74 19.33 5.17
CA THR A 89 -10.93 18.46 5.13
C THR A 89 -11.15 17.99 3.70
N HIS A 90 -10.81 16.73 3.42
CA HIS A 90 -11.07 16.08 2.13
C HIS A 90 -12.46 15.43 2.12
N GLU A 91 -13.49 16.17 2.55
CA GLU A 91 -14.86 15.67 2.43
C GLU A 91 -15.27 15.64 0.94
N PRO A 92 -15.86 14.54 0.45
CA PRO A 92 -16.38 14.48 -0.90
C PRO A 92 -17.51 15.49 -1.07
N THR A 93 -17.52 16.24 -2.17
CA THR A 93 -18.68 17.07 -2.51
C THR A 93 -19.78 16.23 -3.16
N GLU A 94 -21.05 16.65 -3.07
CA GLU A 94 -22.20 15.89 -3.63
C GLU A 94 -22.09 15.64 -5.14
N ASP A 95 -21.29 16.44 -5.87
CA ASP A 95 -21.05 16.33 -7.31
C ASP A 95 -19.88 15.41 -7.69
N GLU A 96 -19.06 14.96 -6.72
CA GLU A 96 -17.98 13.99 -6.93
C GLU A 96 -18.58 12.57 -6.97
N LYS A 97 -19.36 12.30 -8.02
CA LYS A 97 -19.88 10.96 -8.33
C LYS A 97 -18.76 9.95 -8.23
N GLU A 98 -18.99 8.84 -7.53
CA GLU A 98 -18.08 7.71 -7.38
C GLU A 98 -17.74 7.11 -8.76
N VAL A 99 -16.80 7.73 -9.49
CA VAL A 99 -16.27 7.18 -10.74
C VAL A 99 -15.60 5.87 -10.38
N PRO A 100 -15.99 4.73 -10.99
CA PRO A 100 -15.36 3.46 -10.69
C PRO A 100 -13.84 3.56 -10.92
N PRO A 101 -13.02 3.15 -9.94
CA PRO A 101 -11.57 3.19 -10.09
C PRO A 101 -11.09 2.42 -11.32
N THR A 102 -10.00 2.88 -11.91
CA THR A 102 -9.45 2.21 -13.09
C THR A 102 -8.84 0.86 -12.72
N GLN A 103 -8.65 0.00 -13.72
CA GLN A 103 -7.91 -1.25 -13.51
C GLN A 103 -6.49 -1.01 -12.99
N PHE A 104 -5.85 0.09 -13.43
CA PHE A 104 -4.54 0.52 -12.97
C PHE A 104 -4.54 0.88 -11.47
N ASP A 105 -5.55 1.63 -11.00
CA ASP A 105 -5.68 1.95 -9.57
C ASP A 105 -5.86 0.66 -8.75
N MET A 106 -6.64 -0.29 -9.26
CA MET A 106 -6.82 -1.59 -8.61
C MET A 106 -5.56 -2.45 -8.56
N ASP A 107 -4.69 -2.35 -9.58
CA ASP A 107 -3.37 -2.98 -9.57
C ASP A 107 -2.44 -2.33 -8.55
N LYS A 108 -2.54 -1.01 -8.33
CA LYS A 108 -1.82 -0.30 -7.27
C LYS A 108 -2.27 -0.74 -5.88
N VAL A 109 -3.58 -0.82 -5.61
CA VAL A 109 -4.09 -1.35 -4.32
C VAL A 109 -3.54 -2.76 -4.03
N ARG A 110 -3.59 -3.66 -5.02
CA ARG A 110 -3.01 -5.02 -4.89
C ARG A 110 -1.52 -4.99 -4.61
N THR A 111 -0.78 -4.09 -5.25
CA THR A 111 0.66 -3.92 -5.04
C THR A 111 0.94 -3.44 -3.62
N THR A 112 0.16 -2.50 -3.11
CA THR A 112 0.30 -2.01 -1.73
C THR A 112 0.11 -3.13 -0.71
N ILE A 113 -0.93 -3.96 -0.87
CA ILE A 113 -1.14 -5.14 0.02
C ILE A 113 0.08 -6.07 -0.02
N LYS A 114 0.64 -6.34 -1.20
CA LYS A 114 1.86 -7.16 -1.33
C LYS A 114 3.07 -6.53 -0.67
N GLN A 115 3.20 -5.20 -0.69
CA GLN A 115 4.33 -4.53 -0.03
C GLN A 115 4.31 -4.69 1.48
N PHE A 116 3.15 -4.88 2.13
CA PHE A 116 3.13 -5.23 3.55
C PHE A 116 3.88 -6.54 3.82
N VAL A 117 3.78 -7.53 2.93
CA VAL A 117 4.52 -8.79 3.06
C VAL A 117 6.01 -8.52 3.01
N ARG A 118 6.47 -7.84 1.95
CA ARG A 118 7.88 -7.51 1.75
C ARG A 118 8.45 -6.70 2.91
N ASP A 119 7.78 -5.63 3.31
CA ASP A 119 8.36 -4.64 4.23
C ASP A 119 8.09 -4.95 5.71
N TRP A 120 6.98 -5.61 6.05
CA TRP A 120 6.52 -5.70 7.45
C TRP A 120 6.07 -7.10 7.91
N SER A 121 6.06 -8.12 7.04
CA SER A 121 5.83 -9.51 7.46
C SER A 121 7.15 -10.25 7.76
N ALA A 122 7.05 -11.31 8.56
CA ALA A 122 8.12 -12.31 8.69
C ALA A 122 8.42 -12.99 7.34
N ASP A 123 7.39 -13.24 6.51
CA ASP A 123 7.54 -13.93 5.22
C ASP A 123 8.40 -13.15 4.21
N GLY A 124 8.46 -11.81 4.33
CA GLY A 124 9.31 -10.97 3.50
C GLY A 124 10.78 -10.89 3.96
N GLN A 125 11.16 -11.58 5.04
CA GLN A 125 12.49 -11.46 5.63
C GLN A 125 13.62 -11.79 4.65
N SER A 126 13.54 -12.91 3.93
CA SER A 126 14.58 -13.33 2.99
C SER A 126 14.78 -12.30 1.86
N GLU A 127 13.69 -11.70 1.39
CA GLU A 127 13.73 -10.63 0.37
C GLU A 127 14.37 -9.35 0.92
N ARG A 128 14.07 -8.98 2.16
CA ARG A 128 14.72 -7.84 2.83
C ARG A 128 16.20 -8.10 3.12
N GLU A 129 16.58 -9.30 3.49
CA GLU A 129 17.97 -9.66 3.70
C GLU A 129 18.75 -9.57 2.38
N ALA A 130 18.15 -10.01 1.27
CA ALA A 130 18.78 -9.88 -0.04
C ALA A 130 18.89 -8.42 -0.53
N CYS A 131 17.88 -7.57 -0.25
CA CYS A 131 17.81 -6.21 -0.78
C CYS A 131 18.31 -5.11 0.17
N TYR A 132 17.93 -5.15 1.43
CA TYR A 132 18.16 -4.06 2.40
C TYR A 132 19.44 -4.24 3.20
N LEU A 133 19.77 -5.48 3.59
CA LEU A 133 20.95 -5.73 4.40
C LEU A 133 22.25 -5.24 3.74
N PRO A 134 22.51 -5.46 2.44
CA PRO A 134 23.72 -4.94 1.79
C PRO A 134 23.82 -3.41 1.87
N VAL A 135 22.70 -2.71 1.72
CA VAL A 135 22.63 -1.24 1.79
C VAL A 135 22.94 -0.77 3.21
N VAL A 136 22.31 -1.38 4.21
CA VAL A 136 22.53 -1.03 5.62
C VAL A 136 23.99 -1.32 6.04
N MET A 137 24.54 -2.45 5.60
CA MET A 137 25.94 -2.80 5.88
C MET A 137 26.92 -1.80 5.27
N GLU A 138 26.71 -1.39 4.02
CA GLU A 138 27.57 -0.41 3.34
C GLU A 138 27.55 0.95 4.07
N ILE A 139 26.37 1.39 4.53
CA ILE A 139 26.26 2.63 5.33
C ILE A 139 27.05 2.49 6.65
N CYS A 140 26.89 1.36 7.34
CA CYS A 140 27.62 1.07 8.59
C CYS A 140 29.15 1.00 8.39
N GLU A 141 29.61 0.47 7.26
CA GLU A 141 31.02 0.38 6.93
C GLU A 141 31.62 1.75 6.58
N LYS A 142 30.91 2.55 5.78
CA LYS A 142 31.34 3.90 5.41
C LYS A 142 31.31 4.88 6.58
N PHE A 143 30.29 4.78 7.44
CA PHE A 143 30.06 5.67 8.58
C PHE A 143 30.01 4.92 9.90
N PRO A 144 31.12 4.28 10.32
CA PRO A 144 31.13 3.44 11.50
C PRO A 144 31.01 4.28 12.77
N LYS A 145 30.26 3.76 13.74
CA LYS A 145 30.00 4.41 15.04
C LYS A 145 31.29 4.76 15.81
N SER A 146 32.40 4.09 15.52
CA SER A 146 33.70 4.35 16.13
C SER A 146 34.42 5.59 15.58
N LYS A 147 34.01 6.10 14.41
CA LYS A 147 34.67 7.24 13.74
C LYS A 147 33.79 8.47 13.64
N CYS A 148 32.47 8.31 13.63
CA CYS A 148 31.52 9.40 13.57
C CYS A 148 30.28 9.12 14.42
N ASP A 149 29.64 10.18 14.87
CA ASP A 149 28.32 10.14 15.51
C ASP A 149 27.24 9.89 14.44
N PRO A 150 26.56 8.72 14.44
CA PRO A 150 25.56 8.37 13.43
C PRO A 150 24.42 9.38 13.32
N SER A 151 24.05 10.04 14.42
CA SER A 151 22.93 11.00 14.44
C SER A 151 23.19 12.24 13.58
N LYS A 152 24.47 12.53 13.27
CA LYS A 152 24.89 13.65 12.40
C LYS A 152 25.04 13.26 10.94
N ILE A 153 24.87 11.99 10.61
CA ILE A 153 24.91 11.49 9.23
C ILE A 153 23.48 11.43 8.71
N SER A 154 23.20 12.28 7.73
CA SER A 154 21.90 12.36 7.07
C SER A 154 21.83 11.39 5.89
N VAL A 155 20.84 10.50 5.90
CA VAL A 155 20.58 9.53 4.83
C VAL A 155 19.20 9.78 4.25
N LEU A 156 19.11 9.93 2.92
CA LEU A 156 17.85 10.05 2.19
C LEU A 156 17.55 8.72 1.49
N VAL A 157 16.32 8.24 1.61
CA VAL A 157 15.80 7.05 0.90
C VAL A 157 14.66 7.49 -0.03
N PRO A 158 14.95 7.81 -1.30
CA PRO A 158 13.92 8.10 -2.30
C PRO A 158 13.12 6.84 -2.66
N GLY A 159 11.82 6.99 -2.92
CA GLY A 159 10.94 5.87 -3.24
C GLY A 159 10.87 4.85 -2.09
N ALA A 160 10.64 5.35 -0.87
CA ALA A 160 10.76 4.56 0.36
C ALA A 160 9.68 3.47 0.50
N GLY A 161 8.63 3.46 -0.33
CA GLY A 161 7.55 2.48 -0.23
C GLY A 161 6.87 2.53 1.14
N LEU A 162 6.85 1.41 1.86
CA LEU A 162 6.30 1.35 3.22
C LEU A 162 7.32 1.72 4.31
N GLY A 163 8.49 2.23 3.92
CA GLY A 163 9.46 2.85 4.83
C GLY A 163 10.38 1.87 5.56
N ARG A 164 10.35 0.57 5.26
CA ARG A 164 11.13 -0.43 6.01
C ARG A 164 12.65 -0.20 5.93
N LEU A 165 13.19 0.10 4.74
CA LEU A 165 14.63 0.37 4.60
C LEU A 165 15.03 1.63 5.40
N ALA A 166 14.25 2.70 5.29
CA ALA A 166 14.48 3.92 6.06
C ALA A 166 14.42 3.67 7.57
N TYR A 167 13.47 2.84 8.02
CA TYR A 167 13.37 2.39 9.40
C TYR A 167 14.61 1.62 9.85
N GLU A 168 15.11 0.65 9.07
CA GLU A 168 16.30 -0.11 9.44
C GLU A 168 17.56 0.77 9.52
N ILE A 169 17.69 1.77 8.64
CA ILE A 169 18.79 2.75 8.69
C ILE A 169 18.67 3.63 9.93
N ALA A 170 17.47 4.17 10.21
CA ALA A 170 17.20 4.97 11.40
C ALA A 170 17.47 4.17 12.69
N LYS A 171 17.13 2.88 12.71
CA LYS A 171 17.38 1.95 13.82
C LYS A 171 18.87 1.75 14.11
N GLN A 172 19.75 1.93 13.12
CA GLN A 172 21.20 1.95 13.37
C GLN A 172 21.69 3.23 14.05
N GLY A 173 20.84 4.25 14.18
CA GLY A 173 21.14 5.54 14.82
C GLY A 173 21.38 6.69 13.82
N TYR A 174 21.27 6.43 12.53
CA TYR A 174 21.43 7.44 11.48
C TYR A 174 20.21 8.37 11.40
N SER A 175 20.43 9.63 11.03
CA SER A 175 19.33 10.54 10.70
C SER A 175 18.79 10.21 9.31
N CYS A 176 17.77 9.36 9.24
CA CYS A 176 17.22 8.88 7.98
C CYS A 176 15.89 9.56 7.62
N GLN A 177 15.76 9.99 6.37
CA GLN A 177 14.52 10.51 5.80
C GLN A 177 14.07 9.60 4.65
N GLY A 178 12.86 9.04 4.75
CA GLY A 178 12.19 8.39 3.63
C GLY A 178 11.42 9.42 2.80
N ASN A 179 11.44 9.29 1.48
CA ASN A 179 10.62 10.08 0.56
C ASN A 179 9.80 9.15 -0.32
N GLU A 180 8.51 9.43 -0.45
CA GLU A 180 7.59 8.66 -1.30
C GLU A 180 6.60 9.62 -1.97
N TRP A 181 6.19 9.28 -3.18
CA TRP A 181 5.28 10.08 -3.99
C TRP A 181 3.90 9.44 -4.10
N SER A 182 3.82 8.11 -4.09
CA SER A 182 2.56 7.39 -4.24
C SER A 182 1.70 7.53 -2.99
N LEU A 183 0.53 8.17 -3.11
CA LEU A 183 -0.45 8.23 -2.03
C LEU A 183 -0.87 6.83 -1.53
N PHE A 184 -0.88 5.82 -2.40
CA PHE A 184 -1.11 4.42 -1.98
C PHE A 184 -0.08 3.94 -0.95
N MET A 185 1.19 4.29 -1.13
CA MET A 185 2.29 3.91 -0.24
C MET A 185 2.33 4.82 0.99
N LEU A 186 2.10 6.13 0.82
CA LEU A 186 2.04 7.10 1.94
C LEU A 186 0.93 6.74 2.93
N MET A 187 -0.26 6.42 2.45
CA MET A 187 -1.38 5.95 3.28
C MET A 187 -1.02 4.70 4.08
N ALA A 188 -0.46 3.69 3.41
CA ALA A 188 -0.10 2.43 4.03
C ALA A 188 1.12 2.56 4.97
N SER A 189 2.10 3.40 4.65
CA SER A 189 3.30 3.63 5.46
C SER A 189 2.96 4.41 6.73
N ASN A 190 2.08 5.40 6.65
CA ASN A 190 1.59 6.12 7.83
C ASN A 190 0.87 5.18 8.81
N PHE A 191 -0.01 4.31 8.30
CA PHE A 191 -0.70 3.31 9.11
C PHE A 191 0.29 2.44 9.87
N ILE A 192 1.27 1.83 9.19
CA ILE A 192 2.16 0.85 9.81
C ILE A 192 3.26 1.47 10.70
N LEU A 193 3.63 2.73 10.46
CA LEU A 193 4.69 3.40 11.23
C LEU A 193 4.16 4.14 12.47
N ASN A 194 2.89 4.54 12.47
CA ASN A 194 2.33 5.44 13.48
C ASN A 194 1.17 4.85 14.30
N LYS A 195 0.79 3.58 14.08
CA LYS A 195 -0.27 2.87 14.81
C LYS A 195 0.20 1.48 15.21
#